data_AF-A0A9D1SIN9-F1
#
_entry.id   AF-A0A9D1SIN9-F1
#
_cell.length_a   1.000
_cell.length_b   1.000
_cell.length_c   1.000
_cell.angle_alpha   90.00
_cell.angle_beta   90.00
_cell.angle_gamma   90.00
#
_symmetry.space_group_name_H-M   'P 1'
#
loop_
_entity.id
_entity.type
_entity.pdbx_description
1 polymer ?
#
loop_
_entity_poly.entity_id
_entity_poly.type
_entity_poly.pdbx_seq_one_letter_code
_entity_poly.pdbx_strand_id
1 'polypeptide(L)'
;MKEKNSRSSHHCKQCAYYMPHYILSSSGKFEKLPQGHCLNDNYSLAQSSKIIKRNLPCGFWEEGKISVKERTANIIDRLLLMTQYIEEIASVLKDYND
;
A
#
# COMPACT_ATOMS: atom_id res chain seq x y z
N MET A 1 -22.84 -13.44 4.89
CA MET A 1 -21.79 -14.17 4.14
C MET A 1 -20.63 -13.20 3.93
N LYS A 2 -19.44 -13.53 4.44
CA LYS A 2 -18.26 -12.64 4.38
C LYS A 2 -17.67 -12.66 2.98
N GLU A 3 -17.55 -11.48 2.36
CA GLU A 3 -16.93 -11.28 1.06
C GLU A 3 -15.48 -11.80 1.05
N LYS A 4 -15.20 -12.69 0.10
CA LYS A 4 -13.85 -13.18 -0.20
C LYS A 4 -13.10 -12.07 -0.91
N ASN A 5 -12.47 -11.21 -0.13
CA ASN A 5 -11.51 -10.24 -0.63
C ASN A 5 -10.39 -11.01 -1.36
N SER A 6 -10.23 -10.75 -2.66
CA SER A 6 -9.28 -11.46 -3.53
C SER A 6 -7.87 -11.24 -2.99
N ARG A 7 -7.33 -12.26 -2.32
CA ARG A 7 -5.92 -12.30 -1.91
C ARG A 7 -5.09 -12.39 -3.19
N SER A 8 -4.68 -11.25 -3.74
CA SER A 8 -3.49 -11.24 -4.57
C SER A 8 -2.37 -11.80 -3.69
N SER A 9 -1.90 -12.99 -4.05
CA SER A 9 -0.81 -13.65 -3.36
C SER A 9 0.48 -12.87 -3.66
N HIS A 10 0.67 -11.72 -3.02
CA HIS A 10 1.93 -11.00 -3.07
C HIS A 10 2.96 -11.83 -2.31
N HIS A 11 3.68 -12.67 -3.04
CA HIS A 11 4.76 -13.47 -2.51
C HIS A 11 5.87 -12.51 -2.12
N CYS A 12 6.40 -12.61 -0.91
CA CYS A 12 7.43 -11.69 -0.45
C CYS A 12 8.68 -11.69 -1.33
N LYS A 13 8.92 -12.74 -2.12
CA LYS A 13 9.95 -12.78 -3.18
C LYS A 13 9.81 -11.69 -4.26
N GLN A 14 8.62 -11.14 -4.44
CA GLN A 14 8.32 -10.09 -5.42
C GLN A 14 8.31 -8.68 -4.80
N CYS A 15 8.52 -8.58 -3.49
CA CYS A 15 8.57 -7.29 -2.81
C CYS A 15 9.92 -6.61 -3.02
N ALA A 16 9.91 -5.29 -3.21
CA ALA A 16 11.14 -4.50 -3.36
C ALA A 16 12.09 -4.60 -2.15
N TYR A 17 11.55 -4.94 -0.97
CA TYR A 17 12.30 -5.04 0.29
C TYR A 17 12.70 -6.47 0.64
N TYR A 18 12.59 -7.43 -0.29
CA TYR A 18 12.92 -8.82 -0.02
C TYR A 18 14.42 -9.05 0.16
N MET A 19 14.79 -9.54 1.34
CA MET A 19 16.14 -9.96 1.67
C MET A 19 16.18 -11.49 1.80
N PRO A 20 16.89 -12.20 0.90
CA PRO A 20 17.08 -13.64 1.02
C PRO A 20 18.00 -13.97 2.20
N HIS A 21 17.79 -15.12 2.82
CA HIS A 21 18.75 -15.64 3.80
C HIS A 21 19.97 -16.20 3.08
N TYR A 22 21.12 -16.09 3.74
CA TYR A 22 22.37 -16.69 3.30
C TYR A 22 22.93 -17.58 4.39
N ILE A 23 23.61 -18.65 4.00
CA ILE A 23 24.39 -19.49 4.90
C ILE A 23 25.84 -19.52 4.45
N LEU A 24 26.76 -19.72 5.38
CA LEU A 24 28.16 -19.98 5.05
C LEU A 24 28.34 -21.48 4.84
N SER A 25 28.71 -21.88 3.62
CA SER A 25 28.98 -23.29 3.32
C SER A 25 30.29 -23.74 3.96
N SER A 26 30.48 -25.06 4.03
CA SER A 26 31.71 -25.68 4.55
C SER A 26 32.96 -25.26 3.76
N SER A 27 32.79 -24.83 2.50
CA SER A 27 33.86 -24.26 1.66
C SER A 27 34.13 -22.77 1.91
N GLY A 28 33.45 -22.15 2.88
CA GLY A 28 33.57 -20.73 3.20
C GLY A 28 32.84 -19.80 2.20
N LYS A 29 31.89 -20.31 1.41
CA LYS A 29 31.12 -19.51 0.45
C LYS A 29 29.75 -19.15 1.00
N PHE A 30 29.26 -17.95 0.72
CA PHE A 30 27.88 -17.60 1.03
C PHE A 30 26.92 -18.20 0.00
N GLU A 31 26.03 -19.08 0.46
CA GLU A 31 25.00 -19.72 -0.36
C GLU A 31 23.63 -19.12 -0.04
N LYS A 32 22.92 -18.74 -1.10
CA LYS A 32 21.58 -18.15 -1.00
C LYS A 32 20.56 -19.25 -0.72
N LEU A 33 19.74 -19.06 0.30
CA LEU A 33 18.63 -19.93 0.61
C LEU A 33 17.36 -19.52 -0.16
N PRO A 34 16.44 -20.46 -0.46
CA PRO A 34 15.17 -20.18 -1.12
C PRO A 34 14.18 -19.39 -0.24
N GLN A 35 14.44 -19.33 1.06
CA GLN A 35 13.72 -18.53 2.05
C GLN A 35 14.38 -17.17 2.31
N GLY A 36 13.57 -16.23 2.77
CA GLY A 36 13.97 -14.88 3.14
C GLY A 36 12.78 -14.11 3.67
N HIS A 37 13.00 -12.87 4.07
CA HIS A 37 11.96 -12.00 4.59
C HIS A 37 12.10 -10.59 4.03
N CYS A 38 11.01 -9.82 4.05
CA CYS A 38 11.09 -8.42 3.71
C CYS A 38 11.63 -7.64 4.91
N LEU A 39 12.60 -6.77 4.65
CA LEU A 39 13.21 -5.87 5.63
C LEU A 39 13.18 -4.47 5.03
N ASN A 40 12.39 -3.57 5.60
CA ASN A 40 12.37 -2.16 5.21
C ASN A 40 13.01 -1.31 6.30
N ASP A 41 14.21 -0.79 6.04
CA ASP A 41 14.96 0.06 6.97
C ASP A 41 14.30 1.43 7.21
N ASN A 42 13.35 1.84 6.34
CA ASN A 42 12.55 3.05 6.57
C ASN A 42 11.48 2.86 7.65
N TYR A 43 11.23 1.63 8.11
CA TYR A 43 10.22 1.33 9.12
C TYR A 43 10.90 1.08 10.47
N SER A 44 10.38 1.71 11.52
CA SER A 44 10.76 1.37 12.89
C SER A 44 10.41 -0.09 13.22
N LEU A 45 11.14 -0.66 14.17
CA LEU A 45 10.87 -2.00 14.73
C LEU A 45 9.39 -2.21 15.12
N ALA A 46 8.72 -1.17 15.63
CA ALA A 46 7.31 -1.22 15.99
C ALA A 46 6.40 -1.32 14.76
N GLN A 47 6.68 -0.56 13.70
CA GLN A 47 5.92 -0.62 12.44
C GLN A 47 6.12 -1.97 11.74
N SER A 48 7.37 -2.43 11.65
CA SER A 48 7.75 -3.74 11.11
C SER A 48 7.05 -4.88 11.85
N SER A 49 7.06 -4.83 13.20
CA SER A 49 6.38 -5.81 14.04
C SER A 49 4.87 -5.84 13.82
N LYS A 50 4.22 -4.70 13.54
CA LYS A 50 2.78 -4.63 13.28
C LYS A 50 2.40 -5.33 11.97
N ILE A 51 3.23 -5.20 10.94
CA ILE A 51 3.03 -5.85 9.64
C ILE A 51 3.18 -7.37 9.80
N ILE A 52 4.27 -7.81 10.44
CA ILE A 52 4.58 -9.23 10.65
C ILE A 52 3.53 -9.90 11.54
N LYS A 53 3.22 -9.34 12.72
CA LYS A 53 2.25 -9.92 13.68
C LYS A 53 0.84 -10.04 13.11
N ARG A 54 0.47 -9.16 12.16
CA ARG A 54 -0.84 -9.17 11.51
C ARG A 54 -0.86 -9.96 10.20
N ASN A 55 0.24 -10.61 9.84
CA ASN A 55 0.40 -11.36 8.60
C ASN A 55 -0.05 -10.54 7.37
N LEU A 56 0.30 -9.26 7.34
CA LEU A 56 -0.10 -8.37 6.26
C LEU A 56 0.76 -8.63 5.00
N PRO A 57 0.18 -8.46 3.79
CA PRO A 57 0.90 -8.63 2.54
C PRO A 57 2.15 -7.76 2.45
N CYS A 58 3.14 -8.23 1.69
CA CYS A 58 4.41 -7.53 1.55
C CYS A 58 4.28 -6.15 0.84
N GLY A 59 3.17 -5.87 0.14
CA GLY A 59 2.85 -4.53 -0.37
C GLY A 59 2.61 -3.45 0.71
N PHE A 60 2.52 -3.82 2.00
CA PHE A 60 2.50 -2.85 3.10
C PHE A 60 3.91 -2.35 3.50
N TRP A 61 4.97 -3.01 3.01
CA TRP A 61 6.35 -2.55 3.16
C TRP A 61 6.71 -1.49 2.13
N GLU A 62 6.13 -1.58 0.94
CA GLU A 62 6.25 -0.56 -0.10
C GLU A 62 5.58 0.70 0.39
N GLU A 63 6.41 1.72 0.67
CA GLU A 63 5.96 2.96 1.30
C GLU A 63 4.65 3.39 0.66
N GLY A 64 3.64 3.59 1.51
CA GLY A 64 2.36 4.11 1.11
C GLY A 64 2.43 5.50 0.46
N LYS A 65 3.60 6.03 0.05
CA LYS A 65 3.72 7.27 -0.72
C LYS A 65 3.04 7.18 -2.09
N ILE A 66 3.11 6.04 -2.77
CA ILE A 66 2.33 5.83 -4.02
C ILE A 66 0.84 5.82 -3.66
N SER A 67 0.46 5.04 -2.65
CA SER A 67 -0.93 4.95 -2.17
C SER A 67 -1.49 6.27 -1.64
N VAL A 68 -0.68 7.09 -0.97
CA VAL A 68 -1.05 8.40 -0.42
C VAL A 68 -1.16 9.40 -1.54
N LYS A 69 -0.25 9.40 -2.52
CA LYS A 69 -0.35 10.28 -3.70
C LYS A 69 -1.60 9.97 -4.52
N GLU A 70 -1.87 8.70 -4.79
CA GLU A 70 -3.08 8.24 -5.49
C GLU A 70 -4.35 8.54 -4.69
N ARG A 71 -4.34 8.29 -3.37
CA ARG A 71 -5.47 8.60 -2.49
C ARG A 71 -5.73 10.09 -2.40
N THR A 72 -4.69 10.92 -2.32
CA THR A 72 -4.79 12.38 -2.31
C THR A 72 -5.34 12.88 -3.64
N ALA A 73 -4.87 12.36 -4.78
CA ALA A 73 -5.40 12.69 -6.10
C ALA A 73 -6.90 12.36 -6.19
N ASN A 74 -7.32 11.18 -5.74
CA ASN A 74 -8.72 10.78 -5.74
C ASN A 74 -9.60 11.67 -4.86
N ILE A 75 -9.09 12.09 -3.69
CA ILE A 75 -9.81 13.02 -2.80
C ILE A 75 -9.98 14.38 -3.49
N ILE A 76 -8.93 14.89 -4.15
CA ILE A 76 -8.99 16.16 -4.89
C ILE A 76 -10.05 16.08 -5.99
N ASP A 77 -10.05 15.01 -6.79
CA ASP A 77 -11.02 14.83 -7.87
C ASP A 77 -12.46 14.83 -7.34
N ARG A 78 -12.69 14.16 -6.20
CA ARG A 78 -14.01 14.15 -5.55
C ARG A 78 -14.44 15.52 -5.06
N LEU A 79 -13.53 16.30 -4.47
CA LEU A 79 -13.82 17.65 -4.00
C LEU A 79 -14.16 18.57 -5.18
N LEU A 80 -13.44 18.47 -6.29
CA LEU A 80 -13.75 19.23 -7.51
C LEU A 80 -15.12 18.88 -8.06
N LEU A 81 -15.47 17.59 -8.09
CA LEU A 81 -16.80 17.15 -8.52
C LEU A 81 -17.91 17.68 -7.59
N MET A 82 -17.67 17.66 -6.27
CA MET A 82 -18.62 18.24 -5.31
C MET A 82 -18.80 19.74 -5.52
N THR A 83 -17.73 20.48 -5.81
CA THR A 83 -17.82 21.90 -6.15
C THR A 83 -18.69 22.13 -7.38
N GLN A 84 -18.48 21.36 -8.46
CA GLN A 84 -19.31 21.46 -9.66
C GLN A 84 -20.79 21.22 -9.38
N TYR A 85 -21.12 20.21 -8.58
CA TYR A 85 -22.52 19.97 -8.21
C TYR A 85 -23.10 21.10 -7.37
N ILE A 86 -22.34 21.69 -6.46
CA ILE A 86 -22.80 22.83 -5.67
C ILE A 86 -23.07 24.04 -6.58
N GLU A 87 -22.20 24.29 -7.56
CA GLU A 87 -22.38 25.37 -8.55
C GLU A 87 -23.64 25.14 -9.40
N GLU A 88 -23.85 23.91 -9.89
CA GLU A 88 -25.04 23.55 -10.67
C GLU A 88 -26.32 23.74 -9.84
N ILE A 89 -26.33 23.29 -8.59
CA ILE A 89 -27.46 23.50 -7.67
C ILE A 89 -27.70 25.00 -7.46
N ALA A 90 -26.64 25.79 -7.27
CA ALA A 90 -26.76 27.23 -7.09
C ALA A 90 -27.32 27.93 -8.32
N SER A 91 -26.92 27.53 -9.53
CA SER A 91 -27.48 28.02 -10.79
C SER A 91 -28.97 27.73 -10.89
N VAL A 92 -29.39 26.48 -10.64
CA VAL A 92 -30.81 26.11 -10.65
C VAL A 92 -31.58 26.94 -9.62
N LEU A 93 -31.08 27.08 -8.39
CA LEU A 93 -31.75 27.87 -7.36
C LEU A 93 -31.85 29.35 -7.71
N LYS A 94 -30.91 29.90 -8.48
CA LYS A 94 -30.98 31.27 -8.96
C LYS A 94 -32.07 31.43 -10.01
N ASP A 95 -32.13 30.54 -10.99
CA ASP A 95 -33.14 30.55 -12.05
C ASP A 95 -34.57 30.33 -11.52
N TYR A 96 -34.72 29.66 -10.37
CA TYR A 96 -36.02 29.47 -9.70
C TYR A 96 -36.48 30.67 -8.85
N ASN A 97 -35.56 31.56 -8.47
CA ASN A 97 -35.86 32.72 -7.61
C ASN A 97 -35.90 34.06 -8.38
N ASP A 98 -35.63 34.05 -9.68
CA ASP A 98 -35.88 35.14 -10.64
C ASP A 98 -37.28 35.00 -11.28
#